data_AF-A0A6J5EVV6-F1
#
_entry.id   AF-A0A6J5EVV6-F1
#
_cell.length_a   1.000
_cell.length_b   1.000
_cell.length_c   1.000
_cell.angle_alpha   90.00
_cell.angle_beta   90.00
_cell.angle_gamma   90.00
#
_symmetry.space_group_name_H-M   'P 1'
#
loop_
_entity.id
_entity.type
_entity.pdbx_description
1 polymer ?
#
loop_
_entity_poly.entity_id
_entity_poly.type
_entity_poly.pdbx_seq_one_letter_code
_entity_poly.pdbx_strand_id
1 'polypeptide(L)'
;MMENLEHIVVPTIFGGCTAFFVCCIAGLSSMRIRGASFRRVRKLSKPTGEVSGSGTLASVRGGKNTSADAALYHLVQAEHQEAKRLQDYCIAYLVSASATLFAAFVGTAMAATFMAGSEFFHVYSASLDIFALLLVAIAFRRSGRYRVDWIRQRAKTEFLRQWAQTEFILIGDAKQVSAQFDEFHAHANEALAPARGDLLDAVVAFADQRIEEIHARLKSAVTIRPEALTLYLNRRPVRQKSWFTTSVERISHDRDRREVYMVGLFFLASLAALVKFGSLVGLGDDSIATRLAVFALLIFIGLAGASTSAYLGQNQRSIRHRYRAQIREIDDWFVTHRHIVELGSAGHAPQAEDLGALAEAVTDFEQLMNAELFDWIAISTDDAMELGPV
;
A
#
# COMPACT_ATOMS: atom_id res chain seq x y z
N MET A 1 36.16 -25.57 33.06
CA MET A 1 34.82 -24.94 33.13
C MET A 1 34.78 -23.61 32.38
N MET A 2 35.78 -22.73 32.49
CA MET A 2 35.83 -21.47 31.71
C MET A 2 36.03 -21.67 30.20
N GLU A 3 36.87 -22.62 29.76
CA GLU A 3 37.08 -22.90 28.32
C GLU A 3 35.79 -23.30 27.59
N ASN A 4 34.94 -24.11 28.23
CA ASN A 4 33.64 -24.50 27.64
C ASN A 4 32.66 -23.33 27.54
N LEU A 5 32.83 -22.28 28.36
CA LEU A 5 31.97 -21.10 28.32
C LEU A 5 32.28 -20.24 27.09
N GLU A 6 33.55 -20.10 26.72
CA GLU A 6 33.96 -19.31 25.56
C GLU A 6 33.44 -19.89 24.24
N HIS A 7 33.45 -21.22 24.10
CA HIS A 7 32.92 -21.91 22.92
C HIS A 7 31.42 -21.76 22.71
N ILE A 8 30.66 -21.39 23.75
CA ILE A 8 29.21 -21.19 23.67
C ILE A 8 28.87 -19.70 23.60
N VAL A 9 29.44 -18.89 24.50
CA VAL A 9 29.08 -17.47 24.68
C VAL A 9 29.45 -16.63 23.46
N VAL A 10 30.66 -16.81 22.92
CA VAL A 10 31.15 -16.02 21.79
C VAL A 10 30.29 -16.22 20.53
N PRO A 11 30.08 -17.45 20.01
CA PRO A 11 29.24 -17.64 18.83
C PRO A 11 27.78 -17.20 19.05
N THR A 12 27.26 -17.33 20.28
CA THR A 12 25.91 -16.84 20.62
C THR A 12 25.79 -15.33 20.44
N ILE A 13 26.76 -14.56 20.97
CA ILE A 13 26.80 -13.09 20.83
C ILE A 13 26.93 -12.70 19.35
N PHE A 14 27.81 -13.36 18.60
CA PHE A 14 27.98 -13.09 17.17
C PHE A 14 26.70 -13.37 16.36
N GLY A 15 26.01 -14.46 16.64
CA GLY A 15 24.72 -14.78 16.00
C GLY A 15 23.68 -13.70 16.25
N GLY A 16 23.53 -13.27 17.50
CA GLY A 16 22.61 -12.19 17.88
C GLY A 16 22.95 -10.84 17.21
N CYS A 17 24.22 -10.44 17.21
CA CYS A 17 24.68 -9.22 16.55
C CYS A 17 24.43 -9.24 15.04
N THR A 18 24.65 -10.39 14.38
CA THR A 18 24.42 -10.55 12.94
C THR A 18 22.94 -10.38 12.59
N ALA A 19 22.05 -11.08 13.30
CA ALA A 19 20.61 -10.99 13.09
C ALA A 19 20.09 -9.55 13.29
N PHE A 20 20.56 -8.89 14.35
CA PHE A 20 20.20 -7.49 14.64
C PHE A 20 20.69 -6.53 13.55
N PHE A 21 21.94 -6.65 13.13
CA PHE A 21 22.53 -5.81 12.09
C PHE A 21 21.79 -5.93 10.76
N VAL A 22 21.47 -7.16 10.32
CA VAL A 22 20.69 -7.42 9.11
C VAL A 22 19.29 -6.80 9.22
N CYS A 23 18.61 -6.99 10.36
CA CYS A 23 17.28 -6.43 10.62
C CYS A 23 17.27 -4.90 10.48
N CYS A 24 18.26 -4.23 11.08
CA CYS A 24 18.42 -2.78 11.02
C CYS A 24 18.73 -2.28 9.60
N ILE A 25 19.66 -2.92 8.90
CA ILE A 25 20.04 -2.51 7.55
C ILE A 25 18.90 -2.68 6.56
N ALA A 26 18.20 -3.82 6.61
CA ALA A 26 17.07 -4.08 5.73
C ALA A 26 15.96 -3.03 5.93
N GLY A 27 15.67 -2.70 7.20
CA GLY A 27 14.70 -1.67 7.56
C GLY A 27 15.07 -0.30 7.02
N LEU A 28 16.31 0.15 7.25
CA LEU A 28 16.80 1.45 6.77
C LEU A 28 16.87 1.53 5.23
N SER A 29 17.27 0.43 4.58
CA SER A 29 17.39 0.35 3.12
C SER A 29 16.03 0.46 2.43
N SER A 30 15.01 -0.22 2.99
CA SER A 30 13.65 -0.15 2.46
C SER A 30 13.08 1.27 2.47
N MET A 31 13.30 2.01 3.56
CA MET A 31 12.88 3.41 3.69
C MET A 31 13.60 4.32 2.69
N ARG A 32 14.91 4.13 2.49
CA ARG A 32 15.72 4.93 1.54
C ARG A 32 15.33 4.67 0.08
N ILE A 33 15.17 3.40 -0.31
CA ILE A 33 14.84 3.01 -1.69
C ILE A 33 13.49 3.60 -2.12
N ARG A 34 12.50 3.60 -1.22
CA ARG A 34 11.19 4.21 -1.51
C ARG A 34 11.25 5.73 -1.59
N GLY A 35 12.02 6.38 -0.72
CA GLY A 35 12.30 7.82 -0.83
C GLY A 35 12.89 8.21 -2.19
N ALA A 36 13.71 7.34 -2.79
CA ALA A 36 14.30 7.54 -4.11
C ALA A 36 13.35 7.18 -5.27
N SER A 37 12.59 6.08 -5.18
CA SER A 37 11.64 5.67 -6.23
C SER A 37 10.53 6.71 -6.41
N PHE A 38 10.06 7.31 -5.33
CA PHE A 38 9.06 8.39 -5.39
C PHE A 38 9.57 9.65 -6.07
N ARG A 39 10.84 10.04 -5.87
CA ARG A 39 11.43 11.17 -6.62
C ARG A 39 11.48 10.87 -8.12
N ARG A 40 11.62 9.60 -8.51
CA ARG A 40 11.65 9.16 -9.91
C ARG A 40 10.25 9.10 -10.52
N VAL A 41 9.26 8.56 -9.82
CA VAL A 41 7.85 8.57 -10.26
C VAL A 41 7.31 9.99 -10.36
N ARG A 42 7.65 10.90 -9.43
CA ARG A 42 7.28 12.32 -9.52
C ARG A 42 7.91 13.04 -10.73
N LYS A 43 9.05 12.55 -11.23
CA LYS A 43 9.65 13.05 -12.48
C LYS A 43 8.94 12.48 -13.72
N LEU A 44 8.43 11.25 -13.64
CA LEU A 44 7.65 10.61 -14.71
C LEU A 44 6.19 11.08 -14.76
N SER A 45 5.62 11.50 -13.62
CA SER A 45 4.28 12.06 -13.51
C SER A 45 4.25 13.58 -13.63
N LYS A 46 5.39 14.24 -13.89
CA LYS A 46 5.32 15.58 -14.49
C LYS A 46 4.67 15.36 -15.85
N PRO A 47 3.57 16.06 -16.18
CA PRO A 47 2.93 15.92 -17.48
C PRO A 47 3.99 16.29 -18.51
N THR A 48 4.56 15.27 -19.14
CA THR A 48 5.28 15.40 -20.38
C THR A 48 4.22 15.88 -21.36
N GLY A 49 4.51 17.01 -22.02
CA GLY A 49 3.54 17.73 -22.82
C GLY A 49 2.85 16.85 -23.85
N GLU A 50 1.62 17.27 -24.18
CA GLU A 50 0.98 17.07 -25.49
C GLU A 50 1.06 15.65 -26.05
N VAL A 51 0.18 14.78 -25.57
CA VAL A 51 -0.38 13.77 -26.47
C VAL A 51 -1.35 14.49 -27.39
N SER A 52 -0.84 14.83 -28.58
CA SER A 52 -1.64 15.19 -29.75
C SER A 52 -2.52 13.99 -30.13
N GLY A 53 -3.68 13.92 -29.48
CA GLY A 53 -4.78 13.01 -29.77
C GLY A 53 -6.04 13.85 -29.90
N SER A 54 -6.37 14.21 -31.14
CA SER A 54 -7.59 14.90 -31.55
C SER A 54 -8.83 14.27 -30.89
N GLY A 55 -9.46 15.03 -29.99
CA GLY A 55 -10.65 14.60 -29.24
C GLY A 55 -11.04 15.58 -28.12
N THR A 56 -11.20 16.86 -28.47
CA THR A 56 -12.08 17.84 -27.81
C THR A 56 -12.19 17.84 -26.26
N LEU A 57 -11.08 17.96 -25.53
CA LEU A 57 -11.09 18.30 -24.08
C LEU A 57 -10.08 19.41 -23.71
N ALA A 58 -9.51 20.09 -24.71
CA ALA A 58 -8.53 21.16 -24.53
C ALA A 58 -9.18 22.55 -24.63
N SER A 59 -9.94 22.96 -23.61
CA SER A 59 -10.32 24.38 -23.43
C SER A 59 -10.78 24.77 -22.02
N VAL A 60 -10.34 24.08 -20.95
CA VAL A 60 -10.54 24.60 -19.58
C VAL A 60 -9.30 25.40 -19.17
N ARG A 61 -9.20 26.61 -19.71
CA ARG A 61 -8.16 27.61 -19.42
C ARG A 61 -8.16 27.97 -17.93
N GLY A 62 -7.08 27.61 -17.23
CA GLY A 62 -6.23 28.45 -16.36
C GLY A 62 -6.77 29.60 -15.49
N GLY A 63 -8.05 29.67 -15.13
CA GLY A 63 -8.62 30.74 -14.31
C GLY A 63 -9.08 30.23 -12.95
N LYS A 64 -8.53 30.77 -11.85
CA LYS A 64 -8.95 30.72 -10.42
C LYS A 64 -9.32 29.35 -9.78
N ASN A 65 -9.96 28.42 -10.47
CA ASN A 65 -10.42 27.13 -9.94
C ASN A 65 -9.29 26.12 -9.68
N THR A 66 -8.08 26.38 -10.16
CA THR A 66 -6.88 25.59 -9.78
C THR A 66 -6.42 25.90 -8.36
N SER A 67 -6.69 27.10 -7.82
CA SER A 67 -6.29 27.44 -6.45
C SER A 67 -7.18 26.80 -5.39
N ALA A 68 -8.49 26.69 -5.65
CA ALA A 68 -9.43 26.06 -4.72
C ALA A 68 -9.15 24.56 -4.55
N ASP A 69 -8.99 23.82 -5.65
CA ASP A 69 -8.64 22.39 -5.62
C ASP A 69 -7.30 22.14 -4.92
N ALA A 70 -6.30 22.98 -5.20
CA ALA A 70 -5.01 22.92 -4.53
C ALA A 70 -5.17 23.18 -3.01
N ALA A 71 -5.98 24.16 -2.62
CA ALA A 71 -6.25 24.47 -1.22
C ALA A 71 -6.93 23.29 -0.50
N LEU A 72 -7.98 22.71 -1.09
CA LEU A 72 -8.66 21.53 -0.53
C LEU A 72 -7.71 20.33 -0.42
N TYR A 73 -6.85 20.12 -1.43
CA TYR A 73 -5.84 19.08 -1.38
C TYR A 73 -4.80 19.31 -0.28
N HIS A 74 -4.40 20.57 -0.05
CA HIS A 74 -3.46 20.92 1.01
C HIS A 74 -4.01 20.61 2.41
N LEU A 75 -5.32 20.76 2.65
CA LEU A 75 -5.95 20.39 3.93
C LEU A 75 -5.71 18.92 4.28
N VAL A 76 -5.88 18.03 3.30
CA VAL A 76 -5.80 16.57 3.50
C VAL A 76 -4.37 16.04 3.32
N GLN A 77 -3.43 16.90 2.91
CA GLN A 77 -2.08 16.46 2.53
C GLN A 77 -1.29 15.88 3.70
N ALA A 78 -1.40 16.48 4.89
CA ALA A 78 -0.71 16.00 6.10
C ALA A 78 -1.15 14.57 6.44
N GLU A 79 -2.46 14.33 6.47
CA GLU A 79 -3.06 13.03 6.78
C GLU A 79 -2.71 11.97 5.72
N HIS A 80 -2.66 12.37 4.45
CA HIS A 80 -2.19 11.49 3.38
C HIS A 80 -0.70 11.13 3.51
N GLN A 81 0.17 12.09 3.86
CA GLN A 81 1.58 11.79 4.12
C GLN A 81 1.74 10.86 5.32
N GLU A 82 0.91 11.03 6.34
CA GLU A 82 0.93 10.17 7.52
C GLU A 82 0.47 8.74 7.18
N ALA A 83 -0.61 8.58 6.40
CA ALA A 83 -1.04 7.27 5.90
C ALA A 83 0.10 6.57 5.14
N LYS A 84 0.80 7.31 4.29
CA LYS A 84 1.94 6.81 3.54
C LYS A 84 3.11 6.43 4.46
N ARG A 85 3.41 7.25 5.47
CA ARG A 85 4.47 6.97 6.45
C ARG A 85 4.20 5.66 7.20
N LEU A 86 2.96 5.46 7.66
CA LEU A 86 2.54 4.23 8.33
C LEU A 86 2.63 3.01 7.40
N GLN A 87 2.23 3.15 6.14
CA GLN A 87 2.42 2.13 5.11
C GLN A 87 3.90 1.76 4.94
N ASP A 88 4.78 2.77 4.86
CA ASP A 88 6.21 2.59 4.71
C ASP A 88 6.82 1.89 5.93
N TYR A 89 6.36 2.18 7.16
CA TYR A 89 6.79 1.42 8.34
C TYR A 89 6.32 -0.02 8.31
N CYS A 90 5.04 -0.27 8.02
CA CYS A 90 4.49 -1.62 7.92
C CYS A 90 5.36 -2.47 6.98
N ILE A 91 5.67 -1.93 5.80
CA ILE A 91 6.46 -2.61 4.78
C ILE A 91 7.93 -2.74 5.19
N ALA A 92 8.51 -1.73 5.84
CA ALA A 92 9.88 -1.81 6.34
C ALA A 92 10.04 -2.95 7.35
N TYR A 93 9.08 -3.14 8.26
CA TYR A 93 9.12 -4.25 9.22
C TYR A 93 8.97 -5.62 8.55
N LEU A 94 8.10 -5.75 7.55
CA LEU A 94 7.96 -7.00 6.78
C LEU A 94 9.24 -7.33 5.98
N VAL A 95 9.86 -6.32 5.38
CA VAL A 95 11.15 -6.48 4.68
C VAL A 95 12.27 -6.85 5.65
N SER A 96 12.33 -6.20 6.82
CA SER A 96 13.28 -6.57 7.89
C SER A 96 13.09 -8.01 8.35
N ALA A 97 11.85 -8.44 8.61
CA ALA A 97 11.55 -9.82 9.00
C ALA A 97 12.04 -10.82 7.93
N SER A 98 11.70 -10.56 6.66
CA SER A 98 12.10 -11.42 5.54
C SER A 98 13.63 -11.49 5.38
N ALA A 99 14.31 -10.35 5.48
CA ALA A 99 15.76 -10.28 5.37
C ALA A 99 16.46 -10.99 6.55
N THR A 100 15.92 -10.88 7.75
CA THR A 100 16.44 -11.56 8.94
C THR A 100 16.29 -13.08 8.82
N LEU A 101 15.12 -13.59 8.39
CA LEU A 101 14.94 -15.02 8.09
C LEU A 101 15.90 -15.49 7.00
N PHE A 102 16.08 -14.69 5.95
CA PHE A 102 16.98 -15.05 4.87
C PHE A 102 18.44 -15.13 5.33
N ALA A 103 18.90 -14.19 6.15
CA ALA A 103 20.25 -14.24 6.71
C ALA A 103 20.46 -15.44 7.64
N ALA A 104 19.46 -15.78 8.45
CA ALA A 104 19.47 -16.98 9.29
C ALA A 104 19.60 -18.24 8.43
N PHE A 105 18.76 -18.36 7.40
CA PHE A 105 18.83 -19.44 6.42
C PHE A 105 20.20 -19.55 5.74
N VAL A 106 20.81 -18.43 5.34
CA VAL A 106 22.17 -18.42 4.76
C VAL A 106 23.19 -18.93 5.78
N GLY A 107 23.12 -18.48 7.03
CA GLY A 107 24.00 -18.96 8.10
C GLY A 107 23.88 -20.47 8.33
N THR A 108 22.66 -20.99 8.37
CA THR A 108 22.38 -22.43 8.54
C THR A 108 22.83 -23.24 7.32
N ALA A 109 22.63 -22.71 6.11
CA ALA A 109 23.16 -23.32 4.88
C ALA A 109 24.69 -23.37 4.89
N MET A 110 25.38 -22.28 5.27
CA MET A 110 26.84 -22.25 5.38
C MET A 110 27.37 -23.26 6.39
N ALA A 111 26.75 -23.32 7.58
CA ALA A 111 27.13 -24.25 8.64
C ALA A 111 27.01 -25.70 8.16
N ALA A 112 25.90 -26.03 7.49
CA ALA A 112 25.65 -27.36 6.96
C ALA A 112 26.62 -27.77 5.83
N THR A 113 27.01 -26.85 4.94
CA THR A 113 27.81 -27.21 3.76
C THR A 113 29.32 -27.15 3.97
N PHE A 114 29.83 -26.16 4.70
CA PHE A 114 31.28 -25.92 4.79
C PHE A 114 31.88 -26.27 6.14
N MET A 115 31.07 -26.31 7.20
CA MET A 115 31.57 -26.25 8.56
C MET A 115 31.03 -27.39 9.44
N ALA A 116 30.58 -28.49 8.82
CA ALA A 116 29.99 -29.64 9.50
C ALA A 116 30.87 -30.20 10.65
N GLY A 117 32.20 -30.06 10.57
CA GLY A 117 33.14 -30.51 11.61
C GLY A 117 33.45 -29.50 12.72
N SER A 118 32.85 -28.30 12.73
CA SER A 118 33.16 -27.25 13.71
C SER A 118 31.97 -27.01 14.65
N GLU A 119 32.15 -27.31 15.93
CA GLU A 119 31.17 -27.08 16.98
C GLU A 119 30.76 -25.60 17.10
N PHE A 120 31.72 -24.68 16.91
CA PHE A 120 31.48 -23.23 16.93
C PHE A 120 30.40 -22.80 15.94
N PHE A 121 30.41 -23.33 14.71
CA PHE A 121 29.46 -22.91 13.67
C PHE A 121 28.08 -23.51 13.85
N HIS A 122 27.97 -24.68 14.46
CA HIS A 122 26.69 -25.25 14.90
C HIS A 122 26.05 -24.36 15.98
N VAL A 123 26.82 -23.94 16.99
CA VAL A 123 26.32 -23.03 18.04
C VAL A 123 25.98 -21.65 17.47
N TYR A 124 26.81 -21.11 16.56
CA TYR A 124 26.56 -19.83 15.90
C TYR A 124 25.28 -19.84 15.07
N SER A 125 25.09 -20.85 14.20
CA SER A 125 23.90 -20.95 13.35
C SER A 125 22.63 -21.17 14.17
N ALA A 126 22.67 -22.05 15.18
CA ALA A 126 21.54 -22.23 16.09
C ALA A 126 21.17 -20.93 16.83
N SER A 127 22.18 -20.17 17.28
CA SER A 127 21.95 -18.88 17.92
C SER A 127 21.36 -17.86 16.94
N LEU A 128 21.92 -17.79 15.73
CA LEU A 128 21.42 -16.92 14.66
C LEU A 128 19.95 -17.19 14.36
N ASP A 129 19.55 -18.46 14.25
CA ASP A 129 18.16 -18.89 14.03
C ASP A 129 17.24 -18.44 15.17
N ILE A 130 17.65 -18.67 16.44
CA ILE A 130 16.86 -18.25 17.62
C ILE A 130 16.65 -16.73 17.62
N PHE A 131 17.72 -15.95 17.47
CA PHE A 131 17.61 -14.49 17.46
C PHE A 131 16.83 -13.98 16.24
N ALA A 132 16.99 -14.61 15.08
CA ALA A 132 16.24 -14.26 13.88
C ALA A 132 14.74 -14.47 14.09
N LEU A 133 14.33 -15.62 14.63
CA LEU A 133 12.92 -15.92 14.93
C LEU A 133 12.33 -14.92 15.94
N LEU A 134 13.08 -14.56 16.98
CA LEU A 134 12.64 -13.54 17.96
C LEU A 134 12.45 -12.16 17.31
N LEU A 135 13.42 -11.71 16.52
CA LEU A 135 13.35 -10.43 15.81
C LEU A 135 12.20 -10.41 14.80
N VAL A 136 11.98 -11.53 14.11
CA VAL A 136 10.88 -11.73 13.16
C VAL A 136 9.53 -11.64 13.88
N ALA A 137 9.36 -12.31 15.01
CA ALA A 137 8.15 -12.22 15.82
C ALA A 137 7.87 -10.78 16.27
N ILE A 138 8.91 -10.05 16.71
CA ILE A 138 8.80 -8.62 17.07
C ILE A 138 8.40 -7.78 15.85
N ALA A 139 9.05 -7.99 14.71
CA ALA A 139 8.79 -7.26 13.47
C ALA A 139 7.36 -7.52 12.96
N PHE A 140 6.88 -8.77 12.97
CA PHE A 140 5.50 -9.12 12.62
C PHE A 140 4.50 -8.44 13.57
N ARG A 141 4.72 -8.51 14.90
CA ARG A 141 3.84 -7.85 15.88
C ARG A 141 3.79 -6.33 15.65
N ARG A 142 4.92 -5.69 15.35
CA ARG A 142 4.98 -4.26 15.03
C ARG A 142 4.30 -3.95 13.70
N SER A 143 4.56 -4.72 12.65
CA SER A 143 3.90 -4.56 11.34
C SER A 143 2.38 -4.64 11.45
N GLY A 144 1.86 -5.55 12.28
CA GLY A 144 0.42 -5.66 12.53
C GLY A 144 -0.18 -4.42 13.17
N ARG A 145 0.54 -3.75 14.07
CA ARG A 145 0.09 -2.46 14.65
C ARG A 145 0.09 -1.35 13.59
N TYR A 146 1.21 -1.17 12.89
CA TYR A 146 1.31 -0.18 11.82
C TYR A 146 0.31 -0.42 10.68
N ARG A 147 -0.07 -1.67 10.41
CA ARG A 147 -1.10 -1.99 9.43
C ARG A 147 -2.46 -1.42 9.84
N VAL A 148 -2.88 -1.64 11.08
CA VAL A 148 -4.16 -1.11 11.59
C VAL A 148 -4.14 0.42 11.57
N ASP A 149 -3.06 1.01 12.07
CA ASP A 149 -2.92 2.47 12.07
C ASP A 149 -2.92 3.03 10.65
N TRP A 150 -2.26 2.35 9.70
CA TRP A 150 -2.29 2.72 8.29
C TRP A 150 -3.71 2.63 7.70
N ILE A 151 -4.45 1.54 7.94
CA ILE A 151 -5.82 1.35 7.45
C ILE A 151 -6.74 2.44 8.02
N ARG A 152 -6.70 2.67 9.33
CA ARG A 152 -7.45 3.74 10.00
C ARG A 152 -7.13 5.10 9.39
N GLN A 153 -5.84 5.40 9.27
CA GLN A 153 -5.35 6.67 8.75
C GLN A 153 -5.76 6.88 7.27
N ARG A 154 -5.76 5.80 6.48
CA ARG A 154 -6.24 5.80 5.09
C ARG A 154 -7.72 6.12 5.02
N ALA A 155 -8.55 5.46 5.83
CA ALA A 155 -9.99 5.69 5.91
C ALA A 155 -10.28 7.14 6.31
N LYS A 156 -9.64 7.62 7.39
CA LYS A 156 -9.71 9.02 7.82
C LYS A 156 -9.38 9.99 6.67
N THR A 157 -8.29 9.73 5.95
CA THR A 157 -7.87 10.57 4.81
C THR A 157 -8.92 10.61 3.69
N GLU A 158 -9.62 9.50 3.41
CA GLU A 158 -10.69 9.49 2.41
C GLU A 158 -11.93 10.26 2.88
N PHE A 159 -12.34 10.09 4.14
CA PHE A 159 -13.46 10.87 4.69
C PHE A 159 -13.18 12.36 4.74
N LEU A 160 -11.96 12.77 5.11
CA LEU A 160 -11.54 14.17 5.06
C LEU A 160 -11.59 14.73 3.63
N ARG A 161 -11.21 13.91 2.64
CA ARG A 161 -11.31 14.31 1.22
C ARG A 161 -12.75 14.38 0.75
N GLN A 162 -13.59 13.44 1.14
CA GLN A 162 -15.03 13.47 0.90
C GLN A 162 -15.63 14.75 1.46
N TRP A 163 -15.48 14.97 2.77
CA TRP A 163 -15.98 16.15 3.46
C TRP A 163 -15.51 17.45 2.81
N ALA A 164 -14.21 17.61 2.58
CA ALA A 164 -13.68 18.87 2.03
C ALA A 164 -14.27 19.19 0.65
N GLN A 165 -14.53 18.16 -0.17
CA GLN A 165 -15.10 18.35 -1.50
C GLN A 165 -16.62 18.54 -1.47
N THR A 166 -17.35 17.84 -0.60
CA THR A 166 -18.80 18.05 -0.44
C THR A 166 -19.12 19.38 0.23
N GLU A 167 -18.35 19.79 1.25
CA GLU A 167 -18.47 21.11 1.86
C GLU A 167 -18.16 22.22 0.87
N PHE A 168 -17.18 22.01 -0.01
CA PHE A 168 -16.89 23.01 -1.02
C PHE A 168 -18.07 23.18 -2.00
N ILE A 169 -18.83 22.14 -2.33
CA ILE A 169 -20.06 22.27 -3.12
C ILE A 169 -21.08 23.14 -2.38
N LEU A 170 -21.28 22.88 -1.09
CA LEU A 170 -22.30 23.54 -0.27
C LEU A 170 -21.97 25.01 0.02
N ILE A 171 -20.71 25.29 0.34
CA ILE A 171 -20.26 26.62 0.81
C ILE A 171 -19.69 27.45 -0.36
N GLY A 172 -18.95 26.79 -1.26
CA GLY A 172 -18.33 27.45 -2.41
C GLY A 172 -17.18 28.42 -2.06
N ASP A 173 -16.63 28.36 -0.83
CA ASP A 173 -15.45 29.11 -0.39
C ASP A 173 -14.47 28.20 0.36
N ALA A 174 -13.30 27.97 -0.24
CA ALA A 174 -12.24 27.15 0.34
C ALA A 174 -11.71 27.67 1.69
N LYS A 175 -11.80 28.99 1.96
CA LYS A 175 -11.37 29.55 3.25
C LYS A 175 -12.31 29.15 4.38
N GLN A 176 -13.61 29.15 4.11
CA GLN A 176 -14.62 28.72 5.09
C GLN A 176 -14.53 27.21 5.32
N VAL A 177 -14.36 26.41 4.25
CA VAL A 177 -14.09 24.97 4.40
C VAL A 177 -12.84 24.74 5.25
N SER A 178 -11.75 25.50 5.02
CA SER A 178 -10.55 25.40 5.83
C SER A 178 -10.77 25.75 7.30
N ALA A 179 -11.66 26.71 7.61
CA ALA A 179 -11.95 27.11 8.99
C ALA A 179 -12.72 26.03 9.77
N GLN A 180 -13.54 25.23 9.09
CA GLN A 180 -14.30 24.13 9.68
C GLN A 180 -13.55 22.78 9.63
N PHE A 181 -12.42 22.72 8.91
CA PHE A 181 -11.69 21.47 8.68
C PHE A 181 -11.16 20.84 9.98
N ASP A 182 -10.67 21.66 10.91
CA ASP A 182 -10.10 21.16 12.18
C ASP A 182 -11.16 20.52 13.07
N GLU A 183 -12.38 21.06 13.09
CA GLU A 183 -13.51 20.50 13.82
C GLU A 183 -13.92 19.13 13.24
N PHE A 184 -14.09 19.07 11.92
CA PHE A 184 -14.41 17.80 11.26
C PHE A 184 -13.27 16.78 11.40
N HIS A 185 -12.02 17.23 11.37
CA HIS A 185 -10.87 16.36 11.57
C HIS A 185 -10.85 15.76 12.99
N ALA A 186 -11.14 16.55 14.01
CA ALA A 186 -11.28 16.04 15.38
C ALA A 186 -12.41 15.00 15.48
N HIS A 187 -13.58 15.28 14.88
CA HIS A 187 -14.70 14.36 14.86
C HIS A 187 -14.37 13.03 14.14
N ALA A 188 -13.75 13.09 12.95
CA ALA A 188 -13.33 11.90 12.24
C ALA A 188 -12.27 11.09 13.01
N ASN A 189 -11.40 11.76 13.76
CA ASN A 189 -10.40 11.10 14.60
C ASN A 189 -11.03 10.37 15.79
N GLU A 190 -12.06 10.96 16.40
CA GLU A 190 -12.83 10.33 17.49
C GLU A 190 -13.65 9.15 16.98
N ALA A 191 -14.39 9.34 15.89
CA ALA A 191 -15.23 8.29 15.30
C ALA A 191 -14.43 7.07 14.84
N LEU A 192 -13.20 7.28 14.36
CA LEU A 192 -12.29 6.23 13.88
C LEU A 192 -11.28 5.76 14.94
N ALA A 193 -11.45 6.18 16.20
CA ALA A 193 -10.66 5.71 17.33
C ALA A 193 -10.92 4.26 17.84
N PRO A 194 -12.00 3.51 17.48
CA PRO A 194 -12.31 2.27 18.18
C PRO A 194 -11.23 1.18 18.06
N ALA A 195 -11.43 0.15 18.88
CA ALA A 195 -10.52 -0.97 19.04
C ALA A 195 -10.28 -1.71 17.72
N ARG A 196 -9.14 -2.41 17.65
CA ARG A 196 -8.62 -3.08 16.45
C ARG A 196 -9.61 -4.05 15.77
N GLY A 197 -10.57 -4.60 16.52
CA GLY A 197 -11.58 -5.53 16.01
C GLY A 197 -12.76 -4.87 15.29
N ASP A 198 -13.04 -3.59 15.57
CA ASP A 198 -14.30 -2.93 15.19
C ASP A 198 -14.08 -1.83 14.14
N LEU A 199 -12.90 -1.80 13.50
CA LEU A 199 -12.53 -0.70 12.60
C LEU A 199 -13.44 -0.65 11.36
N LEU A 200 -13.79 -1.79 10.77
CA LEU A 200 -14.66 -1.82 9.60
C LEU A 200 -16.06 -1.31 9.97
N ASP A 201 -16.63 -1.80 11.07
CA ASP A 201 -17.95 -1.39 11.55
C ASP A 201 -18.00 0.11 11.87
N ALA A 202 -16.95 0.64 12.50
CA ALA A 202 -16.83 2.08 12.76
C ALA A 202 -16.74 2.91 11.47
N VAL A 203 -15.99 2.42 10.48
CA VAL A 203 -15.89 3.06 9.17
C VAL A 203 -17.22 3.04 8.43
N VAL A 204 -17.96 1.93 8.47
CA VAL A 204 -19.29 1.80 7.87
C VAL A 204 -20.29 2.74 8.56
N ALA A 205 -20.38 2.70 9.89
CA ALA A 205 -21.28 3.57 10.64
C ALA A 205 -20.99 5.06 10.39
N PHE A 206 -19.72 5.45 10.34
CA PHE A 206 -19.33 6.83 10.05
C PHE A 206 -19.65 7.22 8.59
N ALA A 207 -19.44 6.31 7.64
CA ALA A 207 -19.80 6.52 6.24
C ALA A 207 -21.31 6.73 6.06
N ASP A 208 -22.14 5.89 6.69
CA ASP A 208 -23.60 5.97 6.59
C ASP A 208 -24.12 7.30 7.14
N GLN A 209 -23.66 7.69 8.34
CA GLN A 209 -23.96 8.99 8.93
C GLN A 209 -23.59 10.15 7.98
N ARG A 210 -22.42 10.07 7.34
CA ARG A 210 -21.94 11.10 6.42
C ARG A 210 -22.77 11.18 5.15
N ILE A 211 -23.17 10.05 4.59
CA ILE A 211 -24.03 10.00 3.40
C ILE A 211 -25.39 10.65 3.70
N GLU A 212 -26.01 10.32 4.84
CA GLU A 212 -27.27 10.93 5.26
C GLU A 212 -27.15 12.45 5.41
N GLU A 213 -26.06 12.92 6.04
CA GLU A 213 -25.80 14.36 6.22
C GLU A 213 -25.61 15.08 4.88
N ILE A 214 -24.79 14.51 3.97
CA ILE A 214 -24.54 15.08 2.64
C ILE A 214 -25.86 15.23 1.87
N HIS A 215 -26.68 14.18 1.85
CA HIS A 215 -27.96 14.18 1.14
C HIS A 215 -28.93 15.22 1.70
N ALA A 216 -29.08 15.27 3.03
CA ALA A 216 -29.96 16.23 3.69
C ALA A 216 -29.53 17.68 3.43
N ARG A 217 -28.22 17.96 3.46
CA ARG A 217 -27.67 19.30 3.24
C ARG A 217 -27.74 19.74 1.79
N LEU A 218 -27.52 18.83 0.82
CA LEU A 218 -27.67 19.15 -0.60
C LEU A 218 -29.12 19.42 -0.97
N LYS A 219 -30.08 18.64 -0.46
CA LYS A 219 -31.51 18.86 -0.70
C LYS A 219 -32.03 20.18 -0.13
N SER A 220 -31.45 20.65 0.96
CA SER A 220 -31.82 21.90 1.61
C SER A 220 -30.98 23.10 1.17
N ALA A 221 -30.01 22.91 0.27
CA ALA A 221 -29.14 23.98 -0.20
C ALA A 221 -29.95 25.00 -1.02
N VAL A 222 -29.92 26.27 -0.59
CA VAL A 222 -30.64 27.35 -1.28
C VAL A 222 -29.95 27.75 -2.59
N THR A 223 -28.62 27.71 -2.62
CA THR A 223 -27.81 28.06 -3.78
C THR A 223 -26.53 27.25 -3.83
N ILE A 224 -26.26 26.61 -4.98
CA ILE A 224 -25.00 25.92 -5.23
C ILE A 224 -24.23 26.70 -6.30
N ARG A 225 -22.97 27.02 -6.02
CA ARG A 225 -22.14 27.76 -6.97
C ARG A 225 -21.78 26.87 -8.16
N PRO A 226 -21.95 27.32 -9.41
CA PRO A 226 -21.60 26.54 -10.59
C PRO A 226 -20.14 26.09 -10.59
N GLU A 227 -19.22 26.92 -10.09
CA GLU A 227 -17.81 26.57 -10.06
C GLU A 227 -17.52 25.43 -9.09
N ALA A 228 -18.23 25.38 -7.96
CA ALA A 228 -18.08 24.33 -6.96
C ALA A 228 -18.67 23.01 -7.47
N LEU A 229 -19.82 23.09 -8.14
CA LEU A 229 -20.44 21.97 -8.83
C LEU A 229 -19.52 21.40 -9.92
N THR A 230 -18.97 22.27 -10.78
CA THR A 230 -18.02 21.89 -11.83
C THR A 230 -16.79 21.22 -11.22
N LEU A 231 -16.25 21.79 -10.14
CA LEU A 231 -15.07 21.26 -9.48
C LEU A 231 -15.32 19.85 -8.98
N TYR A 232 -16.46 19.61 -8.34
CA TYR A 232 -16.80 18.30 -7.82
C TYR A 232 -17.06 17.29 -8.94
N LEU A 233 -18.08 17.52 -9.78
CA LEU A 233 -18.58 16.54 -10.76
C LEU A 233 -17.54 16.20 -11.84
N ASN A 234 -16.73 17.18 -12.26
CA ASN A 234 -15.77 16.96 -13.33
C ASN A 234 -14.36 16.59 -12.84
N ARG A 235 -13.99 16.91 -11.59
CA ARG A 235 -12.65 16.58 -11.11
C ARG A 235 -12.62 15.41 -10.15
N ARG A 236 -13.54 15.30 -9.19
CA ARG A 236 -13.47 14.22 -8.18
C ARG A 236 -13.64 12.84 -8.85
N PRO A 237 -14.72 12.56 -9.60
CA PRO A 237 -14.88 11.26 -10.27
C PRO A 237 -13.78 10.95 -11.28
N VAL A 238 -13.39 11.92 -12.12
CA VAL A 238 -12.32 11.75 -13.13
C VAL A 238 -10.98 11.46 -12.46
N ARG A 239 -10.63 12.18 -11.38
CA ARG A 239 -9.39 11.97 -10.64
C ARG A 239 -9.38 10.61 -9.95
N GLN A 240 -10.50 10.18 -9.38
CA GLN A 240 -10.62 8.86 -8.77
C GLN A 240 -10.48 7.76 -9.82
N LYS A 241 -11.18 7.86 -10.95
CA LYS A 241 -11.00 6.94 -12.08
C LYS A 241 -9.54 6.86 -12.53
N SER A 242 -8.89 8.02 -12.74
CA SER A 242 -7.48 8.09 -13.13
C SER A 242 -6.56 7.44 -12.09
N TRP A 243 -6.84 7.64 -10.81
CA TRP A 243 -6.10 7.03 -9.71
C TRP A 243 -6.24 5.50 -9.70
N PHE A 244 -7.45 4.97 -9.88
CA PHE A 244 -7.69 3.53 -9.99
C PHE A 244 -6.99 2.93 -11.21
N THR A 245 -7.10 3.57 -12.38
CA THR A 245 -6.41 3.12 -13.61
C THR A 245 -4.90 3.05 -13.40
N THR A 246 -4.30 4.13 -12.90
CA THR A 246 -2.86 4.19 -12.61
C THR A 246 -2.43 3.14 -11.58
N SER A 247 -3.30 2.86 -10.60
CA SER A 247 -3.05 1.84 -9.58
C SER A 247 -3.10 0.43 -10.15
N VAL A 248 -4.06 0.13 -11.03
CA VAL A 248 -4.15 -1.14 -11.76
C VAL A 248 -2.91 -1.37 -12.64
N GLU A 249 -2.49 -0.34 -13.37
CA GLU A 249 -1.28 -0.38 -14.21
C GLU A 249 -0.04 -0.65 -13.35
N ARG A 250 0.11 0.06 -12.23
CA ARG A 250 1.26 -0.15 -11.31
C ARG A 250 1.29 -1.57 -10.76
N ILE A 251 0.16 -2.08 -10.28
CA ILE A 251 0.05 -3.45 -9.76
C ILE A 251 0.38 -4.47 -10.86
N SER A 252 -0.04 -4.22 -12.10
CA SER A 252 0.24 -5.10 -13.24
C SER A 252 1.72 -5.06 -13.63
N HIS A 253 2.32 -3.88 -13.70
CA HIS A 253 3.75 -3.72 -13.98
C HIS A 253 4.62 -4.40 -12.91
N ASP A 254 4.25 -4.25 -11.63
CA ASP A 254 4.95 -4.91 -10.53
C ASP A 254 4.82 -6.43 -10.62
N ARG A 255 3.67 -6.95 -11.05
CA ARG A 255 3.47 -8.39 -11.31
C ARG A 255 4.40 -8.88 -12.41
N ASP A 256 4.46 -8.20 -13.56
CA ASP A 256 5.28 -8.65 -14.70
C ASP A 256 6.77 -8.69 -14.33
N ARG A 257 7.24 -7.68 -13.57
CA ARG A 257 8.61 -7.67 -13.04
C ARG A 257 8.89 -8.82 -12.08
N ARG A 258 7.93 -9.18 -11.24
CA ARG A 258 8.06 -10.32 -10.32
C ARG A 258 8.11 -11.63 -11.06
N GLU A 259 7.30 -11.80 -12.10
CA GLU A 259 7.30 -13.02 -12.92
C GLU A 259 8.68 -13.24 -13.55
N VAL A 260 9.26 -12.20 -14.16
CA VAL A 260 10.62 -12.26 -14.71
C VAL A 260 11.66 -12.59 -13.62
N TYR A 261 11.54 -11.96 -12.45
CA TYR A 261 12.46 -12.22 -11.34
C TYR A 261 12.36 -13.67 -10.83
N MET A 262 11.14 -14.19 -10.67
CA MET A 262 10.89 -15.57 -10.22
C MET A 262 11.42 -16.59 -11.22
N VAL A 263 11.14 -16.41 -12.51
CA VAL A 263 11.68 -17.25 -13.59
C VAL A 263 13.20 -17.22 -13.58
N GLY A 264 13.81 -16.04 -13.37
CA GLY A 264 15.25 -15.88 -13.21
C GLY A 264 15.82 -16.67 -12.03
N LEU A 265 15.17 -16.61 -10.86
CA LEU A 265 15.58 -17.39 -9.68
C LEU A 265 15.48 -18.90 -9.93
N PHE A 266 14.41 -19.38 -10.55
CA PHE A 266 14.25 -20.81 -10.88
C PHE A 266 15.29 -21.28 -11.90
N PHE A 267 15.60 -20.45 -12.90
CA PHE A 267 16.66 -20.74 -13.85
C PHE A 267 18.02 -20.87 -13.15
N LEU A 268 18.37 -19.94 -12.25
CA LEU A 268 19.61 -19.99 -11.47
C LEU A 268 19.67 -21.20 -10.54
N ALA A 269 18.56 -21.54 -9.87
CA ALA A 269 18.46 -22.75 -9.05
C ALA A 269 18.70 -24.02 -9.90
N SER A 270 18.11 -24.07 -11.09
CA SER A 270 18.28 -25.19 -12.03
C SER A 270 19.74 -25.31 -12.49
N LEU A 271 20.38 -24.19 -12.81
CA LEU A 271 21.80 -24.16 -13.19
C LEU A 271 22.70 -24.64 -12.03
N ALA A 272 22.44 -24.19 -10.80
CA ALA A 272 23.18 -24.64 -9.62
C ALA A 272 23.00 -26.15 -9.38
N ALA A 273 21.79 -26.69 -9.61
CA ALA A 273 21.53 -28.12 -9.52
C ALA A 273 22.30 -28.93 -10.57
N LEU A 274 22.38 -28.43 -11.82
CA LEU A 274 23.18 -29.05 -12.87
C LEU A 274 24.67 -29.04 -12.55
N VAL A 275 25.19 -27.92 -12.03
CA VAL A 275 26.60 -27.81 -11.59
C VAL A 275 26.89 -28.80 -10.46
N LYS A 276 25.99 -28.90 -9.47
CA LYS A 276 26.09 -29.88 -8.38
C LYS A 276 26.13 -31.31 -8.92
N PHE A 277 25.24 -31.65 -9.85
CA PHE A 277 25.19 -32.98 -10.44
C PHE A 277 26.48 -33.31 -11.20
N GLY A 278 26.95 -32.39 -12.04
CA GLY A 278 28.21 -32.55 -12.77
C GLY A 278 29.43 -32.67 -11.86
N SER A 279 29.50 -31.89 -10.78
CA SER A 279 30.60 -31.96 -9.81
C SER A 279 30.58 -33.27 -9.03
N LEU A 280 29.41 -33.77 -8.66
CA LEU A 280 29.25 -35.03 -7.93
C LEU A 280 29.69 -36.23 -8.80
N VAL A 281 29.36 -36.22 -10.09
CA VAL A 281 29.78 -37.26 -11.03
C VAL A 281 31.27 -37.17 -11.37
N GLY A 282 31.83 -35.95 -11.53
CA GLY A 282 33.19 -35.75 -12.02
C GLY A 282 34.28 -35.67 -10.95
N LEU A 283 33.99 -35.07 -9.79
CA LEU A 283 34.97 -34.72 -8.76
C LEU A 283 34.75 -35.44 -7.42
N GLY A 284 33.64 -36.18 -7.28
CA GLY A 284 33.23 -36.81 -6.04
C GLY A 284 32.50 -35.87 -5.07
N ASP A 285 31.94 -36.46 -4.02
CA ASP A 285 31.01 -35.80 -3.09
C ASP A 285 31.71 -34.74 -2.22
N ASP A 286 32.98 -34.95 -1.89
CA ASP A 286 33.75 -34.08 -0.99
C ASP A 286 34.40 -32.85 -1.64
N SER A 287 34.25 -32.67 -2.96
CA SER A 287 34.89 -31.54 -3.63
C SER A 287 34.32 -30.19 -3.17
N ILE A 288 35.18 -29.17 -3.06
CA ILE A 288 34.78 -27.79 -2.74
C ILE A 288 33.73 -27.28 -3.75
N ALA A 289 33.85 -27.69 -5.03
CA ALA A 289 32.89 -27.36 -6.08
C ALA A 289 31.49 -27.92 -5.76
N THR A 290 31.39 -29.18 -5.32
CA THR A 290 30.13 -29.79 -4.89
C THR A 290 29.51 -29.02 -3.72
N ARG A 291 30.31 -28.66 -2.71
CA ARG A 291 29.83 -27.89 -1.54
C ARG A 291 29.35 -26.48 -1.90
N LEU A 292 30.08 -25.78 -2.78
CA LEU A 292 29.65 -24.48 -3.33
C LEU A 292 28.36 -24.58 -4.13
N ALA A 293 28.21 -25.62 -4.95
CA ALA A 293 27.00 -25.84 -5.73
C ALA A 293 25.79 -26.14 -4.83
N VAL A 294 25.94 -26.96 -3.79
CA VAL A 294 24.90 -27.22 -2.77
C VAL A 294 24.51 -25.93 -2.06
N PHE A 295 25.49 -25.14 -1.61
CA PHE A 295 25.23 -23.87 -0.93
C PHE A 295 24.47 -22.88 -1.83
N ALA A 296 24.92 -22.68 -3.07
CA ALA A 296 24.25 -21.83 -4.04
C ALA A 296 22.81 -22.30 -4.32
N LEU A 297 22.62 -23.62 -4.46
CA LEU A 297 21.30 -24.22 -4.66
C LEU A 297 20.37 -23.94 -3.48
N LEU A 298 20.85 -24.11 -2.24
CA LEU A 298 20.08 -23.77 -1.03
C LEU A 298 19.68 -22.30 -1.05
N ILE A 299 20.62 -21.38 -1.32
CA ILE A 299 20.32 -19.94 -1.44
C ILE A 299 19.23 -19.66 -2.48
N PHE A 300 19.36 -20.20 -3.69
CA PHE A 300 18.40 -19.92 -4.74
C PHE A 300 17.02 -20.51 -4.46
N ILE A 301 16.95 -21.72 -3.88
CA ILE A 301 15.68 -22.33 -3.46
C ILE A 301 15.06 -21.51 -2.32
N GLY A 302 15.84 -21.11 -1.32
CA GLY A 302 15.38 -20.28 -0.21
C GLY A 302 14.86 -18.92 -0.69
N LEU A 303 15.60 -18.25 -1.59
CA LEU A 303 15.15 -17.01 -2.23
C LEU A 303 13.88 -17.22 -3.05
N ALA A 304 13.79 -18.31 -3.82
CA ALA A 304 12.61 -18.63 -4.61
C ALA A 304 11.39 -18.89 -3.71
N GLY A 305 11.55 -19.65 -2.63
CA GLY A 305 10.49 -19.92 -1.65
C GLY A 305 10.03 -18.65 -0.94
N ALA A 306 10.95 -17.86 -0.40
CA ALA A 306 10.66 -16.60 0.26
C ALA A 306 9.99 -15.59 -0.70
N SER A 307 10.51 -15.49 -1.92
CA SER A 307 9.93 -14.65 -2.97
C SER A 307 8.53 -15.12 -3.35
N THR A 308 8.32 -16.43 -3.52
CA THR A 308 7.00 -16.98 -3.81
C THR A 308 6.00 -16.63 -2.70
N SER A 309 6.38 -16.80 -1.44
CA SER A 309 5.53 -16.43 -0.30
C SER A 309 5.25 -14.92 -0.23
N ALA A 310 6.26 -14.08 -0.46
CA ALA A 310 6.09 -12.62 -0.44
C ALA A 310 5.32 -12.08 -1.65
N TYR A 311 5.36 -12.77 -2.80
CA TYR A 311 4.77 -12.32 -4.06
C TYR A 311 3.40 -12.95 -4.36
N LEU A 312 3.08 -14.11 -3.77
CA LEU A 312 1.72 -14.65 -3.69
C LEU A 312 0.88 -13.91 -2.65
N GLY A 313 1.01 -12.59 -2.56
CA GLY A 313 0.02 -11.76 -1.87
C GLY A 313 -1.31 -11.94 -2.58
N GLN A 314 -2.15 -12.83 -2.06
CA GLN A 314 -3.45 -13.23 -2.62
C GLN A 314 -4.30 -11.98 -2.94
N ASN A 315 -4.07 -10.90 -2.19
CA ASN A 315 -4.89 -9.70 -2.20
C ASN A 315 -4.52 -8.70 -3.28
N GLN A 316 -3.34 -8.76 -3.89
CA GLN A 316 -3.05 -7.89 -5.05
C GLN A 316 -3.97 -8.20 -6.23
N ARG A 317 -4.37 -9.47 -6.38
CA ARG A 317 -5.34 -9.88 -7.39
C ARG A 317 -6.73 -9.33 -7.04
N SER A 318 -7.15 -9.44 -5.78
CA SER A 318 -8.43 -8.93 -5.28
C SER A 318 -8.52 -7.41 -5.41
N ILE A 319 -7.51 -6.67 -4.94
CA ILE A 319 -7.43 -5.21 -5.08
C ILE A 319 -7.47 -4.80 -6.54
N ARG A 320 -6.68 -5.45 -7.42
CA ARG A 320 -6.70 -5.14 -8.85
C ARG A 320 -8.06 -5.40 -9.48
N HIS A 321 -8.73 -6.49 -9.11
CA HIS A 321 -10.08 -6.78 -9.59
C HIS A 321 -11.06 -5.73 -9.10
N ARG A 322 -11.00 -5.35 -7.82
CA ARG A 322 -11.86 -4.32 -7.25
C ARG A 322 -11.65 -2.97 -7.92
N TYR A 323 -10.42 -2.53 -8.13
CA TYR A 323 -10.14 -1.28 -8.85
C TYR A 323 -10.68 -1.29 -10.29
N ARG A 324 -10.63 -2.42 -10.99
CA ARG A 324 -11.26 -2.56 -12.32
C ARG A 324 -12.78 -2.49 -12.25
N ALA A 325 -13.40 -3.07 -11.21
CA ALA A 325 -14.83 -2.93 -10.98
C ALA A 325 -15.19 -1.47 -10.71
N GLN A 326 -14.44 -0.80 -9.83
CA GLN A 326 -14.64 0.61 -9.50
C GLN A 326 -14.53 1.54 -10.71
N ILE A 327 -13.57 1.28 -11.62
CA ILE A 327 -13.46 2.05 -12.87
C ILE A 327 -14.74 1.94 -13.70
N ARG A 328 -15.33 0.73 -13.81
CA ARG A 328 -16.58 0.51 -14.54
C ARG A 328 -17.77 1.14 -13.83
N GLU A 329 -17.87 1.00 -12.51
CA GLU A 329 -18.93 1.62 -11.71
C GLU A 329 -18.90 3.15 -11.81
N ILE A 330 -17.71 3.77 -11.86
CA ILE A 330 -17.59 5.21 -12.11
C ILE A 330 -18.03 5.57 -13.55
N ASP A 331 -17.72 4.73 -14.53
CA ASP A 331 -18.17 4.94 -15.92
C ASP A 331 -19.70 4.83 -16.04
N ASP A 332 -20.31 3.86 -15.37
CA ASP A 332 -21.76 3.69 -15.30
C ASP A 332 -22.42 4.85 -14.53
N TRP A 333 -21.77 5.37 -13.49
CA TRP A 333 -22.20 6.58 -12.78
C TRP A 333 -22.23 7.80 -13.70
N PHE A 334 -21.20 8.00 -14.54
CA PHE A 334 -21.19 9.10 -15.52
C PHE A 334 -22.33 8.99 -16.53
N VAL A 335 -22.69 7.77 -16.94
CA VAL A 335 -23.81 7.54 -17.86
C VAL A 335 -25.14 7.82 -17.18
N THR A 336 -25.33 7.30 -15.96
CA THR A 336 -26.57 7.47 -15.18
C THR A 336 -26.84 8.94 -14.86
N HIS A 337 -25.82 9.67 -14.41
CA HIS A 337 -25.93 11.06 -13.96
C HIS A 337 -25.49 12.07 -15.02
N ARG A 338 -25.53 11.68 -16.30
CA ARG A 338 -25.02 12.48 -17.43
C ARG A 338 -25.58 13.90 -17.48
N HIS A 339 -26.89 14.05 -17.28
CA HIS A 339 -27.55 15.36 -17.25
C HIS A 339 -26.92 16.32 -16.23
N ILE A 340 -26.69 15.83 -15.00
CA ILE A 340 -26.10 16.61 -13.90
C ILE A 340 -24.64 16.96 -14.19
N VAL A 341 -23.88 16.02 -14.75
CA VAL A 341 -22.50 16.24 -15.17
C VAL A 341 -22.40 17.26 -16.31
N GLU A 342 -23.32 17.23 -17.27
CA GLU A 342 -23.40 18.20 -18.37
C GLU A 342 -23.75 19.60 -17.86
N LEU A 343 -24.67 19.73 -16.90
CA LEU A 343 -24.97 21.00 -16.21
C LEU A 343 -23.73 21.61 -15.55
N GLY A 344 -23.00 20.80 -14.77
CA GLY A 344 -21.74 21.22 -14.16
C GLY A 344 -20.68 21.60 -15.20
N SER A 345 -20.57 20.83 -16.29
CA SER A 345 -19.61 21.09 -17.38
C SER A 345 -19.89 22.37 -18.14
N ALA A 346 -21.16 22.73 -18.31
CA ALA A 346 -21.58 23.97 -18.95
C ALA A 346 -21.39 25.20 -18.03
N GLY A 347 -21.07 25.01 -16.74
CA GLY A 347 -20.94 26.10 -15.78
C GLY A 347 -22.29 26.72 -15.41
N HIS A 348 -23.39 25.98 -15.57
CA HIS A 348 -24.72 26.43 -15.19
C HIS A 348 -24.96 26.17 -13.70
N ALA A 349 -25.64 27.11 -13.05
CA ALA A 349 -26.13 26.89 -11.69
C ALA A 349 -27.29 25.89 -11.75
N PRO A 350 -27.30 24.86 -10.88
CA PRO A 350 -28.44 23.96 -10.79
C PRO A 350 -29.67 24.77 -10.34
N GLN A 351 -30.81 24.53 -10.99
CA GLN A 351 -32.10 25.10 -10.56
C GLN A 351 -32.65 24.29 -9.38
N ALA A 352 -33.69 24.81 -8.72
CA ALA A 352 -34.32 24.12 -7.58
C ALA A 352 -34.81 22.70 -7.94
N GLU A 353 -35.25 22.49 -9.19
CA GLU A 353 -35.65 21.20 -9.73
C GLU A 353 -34.49 20.22 -9.92
N ASP A 354 -33.26 20.72 -10.12
CA ASP A 354 -32.05 19.90 -10.29
C ASP A 354 -31.44 19.47 -8.96
N LEU A 355 -31.75 20.15 -7.84
CA LEU A 355 -31.11 19.92 -6.55
C LEU A 355 -31.32 18.50 -6.03
N GLY A 356 -32.50 17.91 -6.28
CA GLY A 356 -32.79 16.53 -5.93
C GLY A 356 -31.89 15.54 -6.68
N ALA A 357 -31.83 15.68 -8.01
CA ALA A 357 -30.99 14.85 -8.86
C ALA A 357 -29.49 15.07 -8.62
N LEU A 358 -29.08 16.28 -8.25
CA LEU A 358 -27.71 16.56 -7.82
C LEU A 358 -27.37 15.89 -6.48
N ALA A 359 -28.27 15.98 -5.49
CA ALA A 359 -28.07 15.32 -4.20
C ALA A 359 -27.92 13.80 -4.39
N GLU A 360 -28.74 13.20 -5.25
CA GLU A 360 -28.64 11.79 -5.63
C GLU A 360 -27.31 11.49 -6.34
N ALA A 361 -26.94 12.24 -7.38
CA ALA A 361 -25.67 12.04 -8.10
C ALA A 361 -24.44 12.09 -7.17
N VAL A 362 -24.38 13.08 -6.28
CA VAL A 362 -23.28 13.21 -5.31
C VAL A 362 -23.29 12.05 -4.31
N THR A 363 -24.46 11.70 -3.78
CA THR A 363 -24.59 10.65 -2.76
C THR A 363 -24.25 9.28 -3.34
N ASP A 364 -24.75 8.94 -4.52
CA ASP A 364 -24.43 7.71 -5.25
C ASP A 364 -22.92 7.60 -5.49
N PHE A 365 -22.28 8.69 -5.92
CA PHE A 365 -20.83 8.69 -6.14
C PHE A 365 -20.06 8.42 -4.84
N GLU A 366 -20.45 9.07 -3.75
CA GLU A 366 -19.78 8.87 -2.47
C GLU A 366 -20.03 7.48 -1.88
N GLN A 367 -21.22 6.90 -2.08
CA GLN A 367 -21.48 5.51 -1.73
C GLN A 367 -20.58 4.55 -2.51
N LEU A 368 -20.35 4.81 -3.81
CA LEU A 368 -19.39 4.04 -4.61
C LEU A 368 -17.97 4.13 -4.04
N MET A 369 -17.53 5.32 -3.60
CA MET A 369 -16.21 5.50 -2.97
C MET A 369 -16.12 4.79 -1.61
N ASN A 370 -17.20 4.85 -0.82
CA ASN A 370 -17.27 4.15 0.46
C ASN A 370 -17.23 2.63 0.28
N ALA A 371 -17.96 2.09 -0.70
CA ALA A 371 -17.93 0.66 -1.02
C ALA A 371 -16.52 0.19 -1.41
N GLU A 372 -15.78 0.98 -2.21
CA GLU A 372 -14.36 0.68 -2.47
C GLU A 372 -13.51 0.70 -1.21
N LEU A 373 -13.70 1.70 -0.35
CA LEU A 373 -12.96 1.81 0.90
C LEU A 373 -13.24 0.60 1.81
N PHE A 374 -14.49 0.15 1.92
CA PHE A 374 -14.87 -1.01 2.72
C PHE A 374 -14.20 -2.28 2.21
N ASP A 375 -14.28 -2.54 0.89
CA ASP A 375 -13.60 -3.69 0.28
C ASP A 375 -12.09 -3.60 0.46
N TRP A 376 -11.51 -2.41 0.32
CA TRP A 376 -10.08 -2.20 0.53
C TRP A 376 -9.69 -2.49 1.99
N ILE A 377 -10.49 -2.07 2.97
CA ILE A 377 -10.27 -2.34 4.40
C ILE A 377 -10.38 -3.84 4.68
N ALA A 378 -11.43 -4.50 4.19
CA ALA A 378 -11.65 -5.94 4.39
C ALA A 378 -10.45 -6.72 3.83
N ILE A 379 -10.11 -6.47 2.57
CA ILE A 379 -8.96 -7.09 1.91
C ILE A 379 -7.66 -6.78 2.68
N SER A 380 -7.42 -5.54 3.11
CA SER A 380 -6.17 -5.16 3.78
C SER A 380 -6.07 -5.66 5.24
N THR A 381 -7.21 -5.93 5.89
CA THR A 381 -7.25 -6.42 7.27
C THR A 381 -6.95 -7.91 7.31
N ASP A 382 -7.52 -8.66 6.37
CA ASP A 382 -7.37 -10.11 6.22
C ASP A 382 -6.00 -10.52 5.66
N ASP A 383 -5.28 -9.59 5.00
CA ASP A 383 -3.97 -9.77 4.34
C ASP A 383 -2.79 -10.15 5.27
N ALA A 384 -3.06 -10.50 6.53
CA ALA A 384 -2.03 -10.98 7.44
C ALA A 384 -2.47 -12.06 8.42
N MET A 385 -3.63 -12.69 8.20
CA MET A 385 -4.19 -13.68 9.13
C MET A 385 -4.62 -14.99 8.46
N GLU A 386 -3.77 -15.55 7.59
CA GLU A 386 -3.72 -17.01 7.38
C GLU A 386 -2.55 -17.66 8.14
N LEU A 387 -2.30 -17.21 9.38
CA LEU A 387 -1.49 -17.93 10.39
C LEU A 387 -2.25 -18.03 11.72
N GLY A 388 -3.38 -18.74 11.72
CA GLY A 388 -3.99 -19.35 12.93
C GLY A 388 -4.68 -18.41 13.94
N PRO A 389 -5.56 -18.95 14.81
CA PRO A 389 -6.70 -18.23 15.39
C PRO A 389 -6.32 -17.31 16.56
N VAL A 390 -7.16 -16.29 16.78
CA VAL A 390 -7.22 -15.47 18.00
C VAL A 390 -7.67 -16.32 19.18
#